data_AF-A0A6L6QCI6-F1
#
_entry.id   AF-A0A6L6QCI6-F1
#
_cell.length_a   1.000
_cell.length_b   1.000
_cell.length_c   1.000
_cell.angle_alpha   90.00
_cell.angle_beta   90.00
_cell.angle_gamma   90.00
#
_symmetry.space_group_name_H-M   'P 1'
#
loop_
_entity.id
_entity.type
_entity.pdbx_description
1 polymer ?
#
loop_
_entity_poly.entity_id
_entity_poly.type
_entity_poly.pdbx_seq_one_letter_code
_entity_poly.pdbx_strand_id
1 'polypeptide(L)'
;MDLIRTTAALLAALALTASANQAPASLSCPASVGITVPEVAGWKSQASSELYLNSATPISGPPDRRGDLANYTRKQMKDGWSETYDLDRPFPDGKWLECGYGTHNEVTLSRPLPEPSKACTFFYRKGAKAGQRSIKIECR
;
A
#
# COMPACT_ATOMS: atom_id res chain seq x y z
N MET A 1 -25.31 -11.09 -64.34
CA MET A 1 -26.76 -10.90 -64.14
C MET A 1 -27.25 -12.21 -63.57
N ASP A 2 -27.53 -12.43 -62.29
CA ASP A 2 -27.82 -11.60 -61.11
C ASP A 2 -27.65 -12.54 -59.90
N LEU A 3 -26.79 -12.23 -58.91
CA LEU A 3 -27.09 -11.58 -57.62
C LEU A 3 -27.72 -12.50 -56.53
N ILE A 4 -27.15 -12.43 -55.30
CA ILE A 4 -27.82 -12.51 -53.96
C ILE A 4 -28.05 -13.96 -53.43
N ARG A 5 -27.80 -14.42 -52.17
CA ARG A 5 -27.70 -13.90 -50.77
C ARG A 5 -26.99 -15.00 -49.90
N THR A 6 -25.92 -14.76 -49.14
CA THR A 6 -25.89 -14.56 -47.65
C THR A 6 -26.89 -15.42 -46.83
N THR A 7 -26.52 -16.22 -45.81
CA THR A 7 -26.09 -15.89 -44.42
C THR A 7 -25.69 -17.19 -43.67
N ALA A 8 -24.54 -17.32 -43.01
CA ALA A 8 -24.18 -16.89 -41.64
C ALA A 8 -24.98 -17.57 -40.50
N ALA A 9 -24.32 -18.41 -39.70
CA ALA A 9 -24.71 -18.74 -38.33
C ALA A 9 -23.45 -19.02 -37.47
N LEU A 10 -22.76 -17.97 -37.04
CA LEU A 10 -21.78 -18.04 -35.96
C LEU A 10 -22.55 -18.10 -34.62
N LEU A 11 -22.44 -19.23 -33.91
CA LEU A 11 -22.86 -19.35 -32.51
C LEU A 11 -21.82 -18.65 -31.62
N ALA A 12 -22.09 -17.40 -31.25
CA ALA A 12 -21.31 -16.67 -30.26
C ALA A 12 -21.70 -17.15 -28.84
N ALA A 13 -20.82 -17.93 -28.22
CA ALA A 13 -20.91 -18.26 -26.80
C ALA A 13 -20.54 -17.03 -25.97
N LEU A 14 -21.54 -16.38 -25.34
CA LEU A 14 -21.31 -15.34 -24.35
C LEU A 14 -20.73 -15.98 -23.07
N ALA A 15 -19.42 -15.87 -22.91
CA ALA A 15 -18.79 -16.08 -21.61
C ALA A 15 -19.09 -14.86 -20.72
N LEU A 16 -20.04 -14.99 -19.79
CA LEU A 16 -20.18 -14.03 -18.69
C LEU A 16 -18.97 -14.18 -17.77
N THR A 17 -17.95 -13.35 -17.97
CA THR A 17 -16.91 -13.17 -16.96
C THR A 17 -17.52 -12.41 -15.79
N ALA A 18 -17.83 -13.13 -14.72
CA ALA A 18 -18.19 -12.53 -13.44
C ALA A 18 -16.99 -11.75 -12.91
N SER A 19 -17.02 -10.42 -13.04
CA SER A 19 -16.08 -9.54 -12.36
C SER A 19 -16.33 -9.68 -10.86
N ALA A 20 -15.44 -10.38 -10.16
CA ALA A 20 -15.45 -10.42 -8.71
C ALA A 20 -15.29 -8.98 -8.20
N ASN A 21 -16.38 -8.42 -7.68
CA ASN A 21 -16.39 -7.12 -7.03
C ASN A 21 -15.62 -7.26 -5.70
N GLN A 22 -14.29 -7.16 -5.77
CA GLN A 22 -13.43 -7.13 -4.59
C GLN A 22 -13.86 -5.91 -3.75
N ALA A 23 -14.46 -6.17 -2.60
CA ALA A 23 -14.66 -5.14 -1.58
C ALA A 23 -13.33 -4.39 -1.40
N PRO A 24 -13.35 -3.05 -1.28
CA PRO A 24 -12.13 -2.26 -1.22
C PRO A 24 -11.26 -2.82 -0.10
N ALA A 25 -10.12 -3.43 -0.47
CA ALA A 25 -9.19 -3.99 0.47
C ALA A 25 -8.82 -2.89 1.47
N SER A 26 -9.18 -3.10 2.74
CA SER A 26 -8.96 -2.12 3.80
C SER A 26 -7.54 -1.56 3.69
N LEU A 27 -7.45 -0.23 3.63
CA LEU A 27 -6.17 0.45 3.50
C LEU A 27 -5.36 0.21 4.78
N SER A 28 -4.49 -0.80 4.73
CA SER A 28 -3.72 -1.26 5.88
C SER A 28 -2.38 -1.80 5.41
N CYS A 29 -1.36 -1.57 6.23
CA CYS A 29 -0.07 -2.20 6.08
C CYS A 29 -0.11 -3.57 6.78
N PRO A 30 0.46 -4.63 6.17
CA PRO A 30 0.78 -5.85 6.91
C PRO A 30 1.54 -5.55 8.20
N ALA A 31 1.27 -6.27 9.29
CA ALA A 31 1.94 -6.05 10.58
C ALA A 31 3.42 -6.45 10.57
N SER A 32 3.81 -7.33 9.65
CA SER A 32 5.18 -7.75 9.39
C SER A 32 5.34 -8.25 7.95
N VAL A 33 6.60 -8.39 7.52
CA VAL A 33 7.00 -9.01 6.25
C VAL A 33 8.10 -10.03 6.52
N GLY A 34 8.03 -11.17 5.83
CA GLY A 34 9.10 -12.17 5.89
C GLY A 34 10.38 -11.66 5.22
N ILE A 35 11.53 -12.02 5.78
CA ILE A 35 12.84 -11.75 5.16
C ILE A 35 13.64 -13.05 5.05
N THR A 36 14.47 -13.13 4.02
CA THR A 36 15.45 -14.20 3.86
C THR A 36 16.83 -13.58 3.91
N VAL A 37 17.71 -14.12 4.76
CA VAL A 37 19.09 -13.68 4.82
C VAL A 37 19.93 -14.59 3.94
N PRO A 38 20.73 -14.03 3.00
CA PRO A 38 21.59 -14.84 2.17
C PRO A 38 22.65 -15.54 3.01
N GLU A 39 23.03 -16.74 2.59
CA GLU A 39 24.21 -17.41 3.12
C GLU A 39 25.46 -16.68 2.66
N VAL A 40 26.38 -16.44 3.59
CA VAL A 40 27.68 -15.82 3.32
C VAL A 40 28.77 -16.81 3.67
N ALA A 41 29.60 -17.17 2.70
CA ALA A 41 30.62 -18.20 2.86
C ALA A 41 31.55 -17.92 4.05
N GLY A 42 31.71 -18.90 4.92
CA GLY A 42 32.52 -18.79 6.14
C GLY A 42 31.83 -18.10 7.32
N TRP A 43 30.58 -17.64 7.16
CA TRP A 43 29.82 -16.99 8.22
C TRP A 43 28.58 -17.80 8.60
N LYS A 44 28.22 -17.75 9.89
CA LYS A 44 26.92 -18.20 10.37
C LYS A 44 26.02 -16.98 10.52
N SER A 45 25.06 -16.84 9.60
CA SER A 45 24.09 -15.76 9.65
C SER A 45 23.02 -16.04 10.70
N GLN A 46 22.68 -15.03 11.51
CA GLN A 46 21.52 -15.06 12.40
C GLN A 46 20.75 -13.76 12.23
N ALA A 47 19.45 -13.87 11.94
CA ALA A 47 18.54 -12.74 11.83
C ALA A 47 17.12 -13.16 12.23
N SER A 48 16.27 -12.16 12.45
CA SER A 48 14.83 -12.40 12.52
C SER A 48 14.32 -12.97 11.18
N SER A 49 13.32 -13.84 11.23
CA SER A 49 12.63 -14.33 10.02
C SER A 49 11.67 -13.29 9.43
N GLU A 50 11.35 -12.25 10.19
CA GLU A 50 10.42 -11.18 9.78
C GLU A 50 10.86 -9.81 10.27
N LEU A 51 10.47 -8.77 9.53
CA LEU A 51 10.57 -7.37 9.93
C LEU A 51 9.17 -6.85 10.28
N TYR A 52 9.06 -6.17 11.40
CA TYR A 52 7.80 -5.61 11.88
C TYR A 52 7.53 -4.23 11.30
N LEU A 53 6.25 -3.91 11.08
CA LEU A 53 5.82 -2.58 10.64
C LEU A 53 6.32 -1.50 11.60
N ASN A 54 6.93 -0.45 11.07
CA ASN A 54 7.51 0.65 11.81
C ASN A 54 6.94 2.01 11.40
N SER A 55 6.63 2.20 10.11
CA SER A 55 6.08 3.46 9.59
C SER A 55 5.01 3.22 8.52
N ALA A 56 4.16 4.23 8.30
CA ALA A 56 3.28 4.27 7.15
C ALA A 56 2.99 5.73 6.76
N THR A 57 3.28 6.13 5.52
CA THR A 57 3.14 7.53 5.09
C THR A 57 2.55 7.60 3.68
N PRO A 58 1.74 8.60 3.35
CA PRO A 58 1.42 8.87 1.96
C PRO A 58 2.63 9.51 1.28
N ILE A 59 2.85 9.19 0.00
CA ILE A 59 3.91 9.74 -0.85
C ILE A 59 3.32 10.26 -2.17
N SER A 60 4.02 11.20 -2.80
CA SER A 60 3.66 11.73 -4.13
C SER A 60 4.26 10.87 -5.23
N GLY A 61 3.41 10.16 -5.97
CA GLY A 61 3.84 9.27 -7.04
C GLY A 61 4.40 7.91 -6.54
N PRO A 62 4.81 7.05 -7.48
CA PRO A 62 5.35 5.73 -7.16
C PRO A 62 6.69 5.82 -6.38
N PRO A 63 7.06 4.77 -5.62
CA PRO A 63 8.22 4.79 -4.72
C PRO A 63 9.55 5.16 -5.41
N ASP A 64 9.74 4.80 -6.68
CA ASP A 64 10.95 5.09 -7.45
C ASP A 64 11.24 6.60 -7.58
N ARG A 65 10.21 7.43 -7.44
CA ARG A 65 10.29 8.90 -7.51
C ARG A 65 10.70 9.54 -6.19
N ARG A 66 10.63 8.80 -5.08
CA ARG A 66 11.00 9.25 -3.72
C ARG A 66 10.31 10.57 -3.32
N GLY A 67 9.06 10.76 -3.74
CA GLY A 67 8.31 11.98 -3.49
C GLY A 67 7.74 12.01 -2.07
N ASP A 68 8.34 12.78 -1.18
CA ASP A 68 7.86 12.92 0.21
C ASP A 68 6.72 13.95 0.33
N LEU A 69 5.79 13.71 1.27
CA LEU A 69 4.70 14.62 1.65
C LEU A 69 4.95 15.21 3.04
N ALA A 70 6.00 16.01 3.19
CA ALA A 70 6.43 16.53 4.49
C ALA A 70 5.42 17.44 5.23
N ASN A 71 4.40 17.96 4.54
CA ASN A 71 3.41 18.87 5.13
C ASN A 71 2.27 18.09 5.80
N TYR A 72 2.49 17.67 7.04
CA TYR A 72 1.47 17.03 7.88
C TYR A 72 1.28 17.75 9.22
N THR A 73 0.12 17.58 9.81
CA THR A 73 -0.13 17.97 11.20
C THR A 73 0.08 16.77 12.12
N ARG A 74 0.92 16.92 13.14
CA ARG A 74 1.11 15.89 14.17
C ARG A 74 0.33 16.25 15.44
N LYS A 75 -0.37 15.27 16.02
CA LYS A 75 -1.05 15.41 17.31
C LYS A 75 -0.63 14.30 18.27
N GLN A 76 -0.15 14.68 19.46
CA GLN A 76 0.11 13.71 20.52
C GLN A 76 -1.19 13.21 21.16
N MET A 77 -1.20 11.93 21.51
CA MET A 77 -2.30 11.24 22.18
C MET A 77 -1.76 10.47 23.39
N LYS A 78 -2.64 9.97 24.25
CA LYS A 78 -2.24 9.25 25.47
C LYS A 78 -1.29 8.07 25.19
N ASP A 79 -1.57 7.29 24.15
CA ASP A 79 -0.84 6.04 23.84
C ASP A 79 -0.18 6.06 22.45
N GLY A 80 0.23 7.24 21.98
CA GLY A 80 0.87 7.39 20.68
C GLY A 80 0.65 8.77 20.07
N TRP A 81 0.71 8.86 18.75
CA TRP A 81 0.48 10.12 18.02
C TRP A 81 -0.28 9.85 16.73
N SER A 82 -0.84 10.91 16.16
CA SER A 82 -1.41 10.87 14.82
C SER A 82 -0.71 11.85 13.90
N GLU A 83 -0.70 11.52 12.61
CA GLU A 83 -0.24 12.39 11.53
C GLU A 83 -1.35 12.51 10.50
N THR A 84 -1.76 13.75 10.23
CA THR A 84 -2.81 14.04 9.24
C THR A 84 -2.20 14.77 8.06
N TYR A 85 -2.40 14.20 6.87
CA TYR A 85 -1.94 14.72 5.60
C TYR A 85 -3.12 15.30 4.82
N ASP A 86 -2.97 16.53 4.36
CA ASP A 86 -3.89 17.13 3.39
C ASP A 86 -3.50 16.68 1.98
N LEU A 87 -4.43 16.03 1.31
CA LEU A 87 -4.28 15.42 0.00
C LEU A 87 -5.25 16.05 -1.02
N ASP A 88 -5.93 17.15 -0.66
CA ASP A 88 -6.86 17.87 -1.54
C ASP A 88 -6.11 18.85 -2.46
N ARG A 89 -5.13 18.32 -3.18
CA ARG A 89 -4.30 19.02 -4.16
C ARG A 89 -3.89 18.10 -5.30
N PRO A 90 -3.42 18.63 -6.45
CA PRO A 90 -2.98 17.80 -7.55
C PRO A 90 -1.74 16.98 -7.20
N PHE A 91 -1.79 15.67 -7.50
CA PHE A 91 -0.66 14.75 -7.51
C PHE A 91 -0.58 14.12 -8.89
N PRO A 92 0.19 14.69 -9.84
CA PRO A 92 0.20 14.27 -11.24
C PRO A 92 0.53 12.78 -11.44
N ASP A 93 1.39 12.24 -10.58
CA ASP A 93 1.83 10.84 -10.61
C ASP A 93 1.00 9.95 -9.65
N GLY A 94 -0.12 10.48 -9.13
CA GLY A 94 -1.01 9.81 -8.17
C GLY A 94 -0.53 9.88 -6.72
N LYS A 95 -1.38 9.41 -5.82
CA LYS A 95 -1.08 9.29 -4.38
C LYS A 95 -0.80 7.82 -4.05
N TRP A 96 0.25 7.59 -3.26
CA TRP A 96 0.65 6.24 -2.87
C TRP A 96 0.79 6.14 -1.36
N LEU A 97 0.59 4.96 -0.82
CA LEU A 97 0.89 4.59 0.56
C LEU A 97 2.21 3.83 0.55
N GLU A 98 3.13 4.24 1.41
CA GLU A 98 4.37 3.53 1.72
C GLU A 98 4.31 3.00 3.16
N CYS A 99 4.64 1.72 3.35
CA CYS A 99 4.71 1.03 4.63
C CYS A 99 6.16 0.59 4.87
N GLY A 100 6.81 1.11 5.92
CA GLY A 100 8.19 0.78 6.27
C GLY A 100 8.29 -0.30 7.35
N TYR A 101 9.21 -1.24 7.16
CA TYR A 101 9.41 -2.43 7.99
C TYR A 101 10.83 -2.51 8.54
N GLY A 102 10.92 -2.88 9.82
CA GLY A 102 12.14 -2.83 10.62
C GLY A 102 12.38 -1.46 11.22
N THR A 103 13.26 -1.37 12.22
CA THR A 103 13.46 -0.16 13.05
C THR A 103 13.83 1.06 12.21
N HIS A 104 14.45 0.84 11.05
CA HIS A 104 14.92 1.89 10.14
C HIS A 104 14.26 1.84 8.76
N ASN A 105 13.14 1.11 8.61
CA ASN A 105 12.46 0.90 7.33
C ASN A 105 13.37 0.20 6.31
N GLU A 106 14.09 -0.84 6.74
CA GLU A 106 14.98 -1.68 5.95
C GLU A 106 14.27 -2.27 4.71
N VAL A 107 12.96 -2.50 4.81
CA VAL A 107 12.11 -2.86 3.67
C VAL A 107 10.92 -1.90 3.62
N THR A 108 10.57 -1.41 2.43
CA THR A 108 9.35 -0.63 2.19
C THR A 108 8.45 -1.37 1.21
N LEU A 109 7.15 -1.39 1.51
CA LEU A 109 6.11 -1.83 0.57
C LEU A 109 5.26 -0.63 0.21
N SER A 110 4.97 -0.45 -1.08
CA SER A 110 4.16 0.68 -1.54
C SER A 110 3.02 0.22 -2.45
N ARG A 111 1.87 0.88 -2.33
CA ARG A 111 0.70 0.67 -3.20
C ARG A 111 -0.04 1.98 -3.46
N PRO A 112 -0.83 2.09 -4.55
CA PRO A 112 -1.67 3.27 -4.76
C PRO A 112 -2.65 3.48 -3.59
N LEU A 113 -2.88 4.74 -3.23
CA LEU A 113 -3.97 5.12 -2.33
C LEU A 113 -5.30 5.10 -3.09
N PRO A 114 -6.40 4.65 -2.46
CA PRO A 114 -7.73 4.71 -3.07
C PRO A 114 -8.12 6.16 -3.40
N GLU A 115 -8.75 6.38 -4.54
CA GLU A 115 -9.38 7.65 -4.86
C GLU A 115 -10.90 7.56 -4.65
N PRO A 116 -11.58 8.65 -4.24
CA PRO A 116 -11.00 9.94 -3.85
C PRO A 116 -10.47 9.90 -2.41
N SER A 117 -9.18 10.18 -2.21
CA SER A 117 -8.63 10.48 -0.86
C SER A 117 -8.17 11.93 -0.81
N LYS A 118 -8.90 12.76 -0.08
CA LYS A 118 -8.64 14.18 0.13
C LYS A 118 -7.85 14.43 1.42
N ALA A 119 -7.95 13.53 2.38
CA ALA A 119 -7.08 13.55 3.55
C ALA A 119 -6.89 12.15 4.11
N CYS A 120 -5.73 11.88 4.68
CA CYS A 120 -5.47 10.65 5.42
C CYS A 120 -4.88 10.96 6.80
N THR A 121 -5.38 10.27 7.82
CA THR A 121 -4.83 10.30 9.18
C THR A 121 -4.28 8.94 9.55
N PHE A 122 -3.03 8.94 10.01
CA PHE A 122 -2.28 7.78 10.44
C PHE A 122 -2.19 7.83 11.95
N PHE A 123 -2.66 6.81 12.64
CA PHE A 123 -2.63 6.71 14.10
C PHE A 123 -1.58 5.68 14.48
N TYR A 124 -0.51 6.14 15.11
CA TYR A 124 0.60 5.33 15.54
C TYR A 124 0.50 5.00 17.02
N ARG A 125 0.69 3.73 17.36
CA ARG A 125 0.86 3.27 18.74
C ARG A 125 2.04 2.30 18.83
N LYS A 126 2.53 2.09 20.04
CA LYS A 126 3.52 1.04 20.30
C LYS A 126 2.91 -0.33 19.97
N GLY A 127 3.62 -1.16 19.22
CA GLY A 127 3.26 -2.55 18.93
C GLY A 127 3.64 -3.51 20.06
N ALA A 128 3.39 -4.80 19.83
CA ALA A 128 3.70 -5.86 20.80
C ALA A 128 5.18 -6.27 20.79
N LYS A 129 5.88 -6.03 19.67
CA LYS A 129 7.29 -6.41 19.47
C LYS A 129 8.20 -5.18 19.52
N ALA A 130 9.49 -5.41 19.77
CA ALA A 130 10.49 -4.34 19.73
C ALA A 130 10.52 -3.70 18.32
N GLY A 131 10.55 -2.37 18.26
CA GLY A 131 10.50 -1.61 17.00
C GLY A 131 9.14 -1.60 16.28
N GLN A 132 8.19 -2.46 16.66
CA GLN A 132 6.89 -2.53 15.99
C GLN A 132 6.00 -1.33 16.34
N ARG A 133 5.27 -0.84 15.35
CA ARG A 133 4.13 0.06 15.48
C ARG A 133 2.84 -0.63 15.09
N SER A 134 1.79 -0.37 15.87
CA SER A 134 0.42 -0.60 15.42
C SER A 134 -0.06 0.68 14.75
N ILE A 135 -0.39 0.58 13.46
CA ILE A 135 -0.74 1.75 12.64
C ILE A 135 -2.14 1.54 12.06
N LYS A 136 -3.05 2.45 12.40
CA LYS A 136 -4.37 2.55 11.78
C LYS A 136 -4.37 3.69 10.76
N ILE A 137 -4.94 3.46 9.58
CA ILE A 137 -5.02 4.45 8.51
C ILE A 137 -6.49 4.76 8.26
N GLU A 138 -6.86 6.03 8.28
CA GLU A 138 -8.20 6.51 7.96
C GLU A 138 -8.09 7.58 6.88
N CYS A 139 -8.68 7.32 5.71
CA CYS A 139 -8.74 8.28 4.61
C CYS A 139 -10.19 8.67 4.32
N ARG A 140 -10.39 9.90 3.85
CA ARG A 140 -11.68 10.50 3.49
C ARG A 140 -11.56 11.34 2.23
#